data_AF-A0A7Z1TNX1-F1
#
_entry.id   AF-A0A7Z1TNX1-F1
#
_cell.length_a   1.000
_cell.length_b   1.000
_cell.length_c   1.000
_cell.angle_alpha   90.00
_cell.angle_beta   90.00
_cell.angle_gamma   90.00
#
_symmetry.space_group_name_H-M   'P 1'
#
loop_
_entity.id
_entity.type
_entity.pdbx_description
1 polymer ?
#
loop_
_entity_poly.entity_id
_entity_poly.type
_entity_poly.pdbx_seq_one_letter_code
_entity_poly.pdbx_strand_id
1 'polypeptide(L)'
;MINPNKTLSQKALAGASFLRMHAEGMSEDDDFFIALMSEPHVIAANAIEQLVKENAELRAQLIAFQKAANTTVAFDPAKKDSEH
;
A
#
# COMPACT_ATOMS: atom_id res chain seq x y z
N MET A 1 -16.25 0.62 14.76
CA MET A 1 -16.47 1.00 13.34
C MET A 1 -15.23 1.75 12.87
N ILE A 2 -14.62 1.34 11.75
CA ILE A 2 -13.40 1.98 11.22
C ILE A 2 -13.73 3.42 10.81
N ASN A 3 -12.97 4.40 11.32
CA ASN A 3 -13.20 5.83 11.08
C ASN A 3 -13.35 6.13 9.57
N PRO A 4 -14.49 6.70 9.12
CA PRO A 4 -14.75 6.94 7.70
C PRO A 4 -13.74 7.90 7.07
N ASN A 5 -13.17 8.81 7.85
CA ASN A 5 -12.25 9.86 7.40
C ASN A 5 -10.83 9.34 7.09
N LYS A 6 -10.54 8.05 7.36
CA LYS A 6 -9.24 7.45 7.05
C LYS A 6 -9.19 6.92 5.61
N THR A 7 -8.05 7.07 4.95
CA THR A 7 -7.78 6.44 3.64
C THR A 7 -7.76 4.92 3.77
N LEU A 8 -7.96 4.20 2.67
CA LEU A 8 -7.91 2.73 2.70
C LEU A 8 -6.57 2.21 3.26
N SER A 9 -5.45 2.82 2.87
CA SER A 9 -4.11 2.48 3.39
C SER A 9 -4.02 2.67 4.91
N GLN A 10 -4.56 3.76 5.46
CA GLN A 10 -4.57 3.99 6.90
C GLN A 10 -5.46 2.99 7.64
N LYS A 11 -6.57 2.58 7.04
CA LYS A 11 -7.46 1.55 7.60
C LYS A 11 -6.79 0.17 7.57
N ALA A 12 -6.11 -0.16 6.47
CA ALA A 12 -5.35 -1.39 6.32
C ALA A 12 -4.20 -1.48 7.33
N LEU A 13 -3.39 -0.42 7.47
CA LEU A 13 -2.32 -0.37 8.47
C LEU A 13 -2.84 -0.48 9.89
N ALA A 14 -3.96 0.16 10.23
CA ALA A 14 -4.59 -0.01 11.54
C ALA A 14 -5.05 -1.47 11.78
N GLY A 15 -5.54 -2.15 10.74
CA GLY A 15 -5.85 -3.57 10.78
C GLY A 15 -4.60 -4.44 11.01
N ALA A 16 -3.49 -4.16 10.31
CA ALA A 16 -2.23 -4.86 10.51
C ALA A 16 -1.70 -4.69 11.95
N SER A 17 -1.75 -3.46 12.49
CA SER A 17 -1.36 -3.22 13.89
C SER A 17 -2.24 -3.98 14.88
N PHE A 18 -3.55 -4.05 14.63
CA PHE A 18 -4.46 -4.85 15.45
C PHE A 18 -4.09 -6.34 15.41
N LEU A 19 -3.79 -6.88 14.22
CA LEU A 19 -3.38 -8.28 14.05
C LEU A 19 -2.07 -8.59 14.79
N ARG A 20 -1.08 -7.69 14.76
CA ARG A 20 0.18 -7.86 15.52
C ARG A 20 -0.07 -7.91 17.03
N MET A 21 -0.80 -6.94 17.56
CA MET A 21 -1.15 -6.91 18.98
C MET A 21 -1.89 -8.18 19.40
N HIS A 22 -2.80 -8.68 18.56
CA HIS A 22 -3.53 -9.91 18.83
C HIS A 22 -2.63 -11.14 18.75
N ALA A 23 -1.67 -11.17 17.83
CA ALA A 23 -0.69 -12.24 17.73
C ALA A 23 0.22 -12.31 18.96
N GLU A 24 0.69 -11.17 19.46
CA GLU A 24 1.49 -11.07 20.69
C GLU A 24 0.71 -11.67 21.87
N GLY A 25 -0.54 -11.24 22.08
CA GLY A 25 -1.38 -11.78 23.14
C GLY A 25 -1.69 -13.27 22.98
N MET A 26 -1.86 -13.77 21.75
CA MET A 26 -2.05 -15.21 21.48
C MET A 26 -0.79 -16.03 21.77
N SER A 27 0.39 -15.49 21.46
CA SER A 27 1.65 -16.23 21.60
C SER A 27 2.04 -16.53 23.05
N GLU A 28 1.46 -15.79 23.99
CA GLU A 28 1.65 -15.97 25.44
C GLU A 28 0.56 -16.84 26.09
N ASP A 29 -0.40 -17.35 25.30
CA ASP A 29 -1.51 -18.17 25.80
C ASP A 29 -1.09 -19.62 26.07
N ASP A 30 -1.59 -20.21 27.16
CA ASP A 30 -1.30 -21.59 27.57
C ASP A 30 -2.00 -22.64 26.67
N ASP A 31 -3.06 -22.27 25.95
CA ASP A 31 -3.71 -23.13 24.97
C ASP A 31 -2.90 -23.17 23.67
N PHE A 32 -2.28 -24.32 23.41
CA PHE A 32 -1.50 -24.58 22.19
C PHE A 32 -2.22 -24.18 20.89
N PHE A 33 -3.53 -24.41 20.79
CA PHE A 33 -4.28 -24.07 19.58
C PHE A 33 -4.45 -22.55 19.43
N ILE A 34 -4.52 -21.80 20.54
CA ILE A 34 -4.56 -20.33 20.52
C ILE A 34 -3.17 -19.79 20.18
N ALA A 35 -2.13 -20.30 20.81
CA ALA A 35 -0.75 -19.92 20.51
C ALA A 35 -0.38 -20.18 19.05
N LEU A 36 -0.84 -21.29 18.47
CA LEU A 36 -0.64 -21.63 17.05
C LEU A 36 -1.26 -20.60 16.10
N MET A 37 -2.33 -19.90 16.51
CA MET A 37 -2.98 -18.88 15.69
C MET A 37 -2.23 -17.55 15.63
N SER A 38 -1.22 -17.35 16.48
CA SER A 38 -0.39 -16.13 16.47
C SER A 38 0.34 -15.93 15.13
N GLU A 39 0.93 -16.99 14.58
CA GLU A 39 1.74 -16.92 13.35
C GLU A 39 0.92 -16.49 12.12
N PRO A 40 -0.28 -17.06 11.84
CA PRO A 40 -1.16 -16.56 10.78
C PRO A 40 -1.49 -15.06 10.90
N HIS A 41 -1.66 -14.53 12.12
CA HIS A 41 -1.93 -13.11 12.33
C HIS A 41 -0.71 -12.24 11.98
N VAL A 42 0.49 -12.67 12.37
CA VAL A 42 1.75 -12.00 11.97
C VAL A 42 1.94 -12.01 10.46
N ILE A 43 1.70 -13.15 9.80
CA ILE A 43 1.80 -13.28 8.34
C ILE A 43 0.82 -12.32 7.65
N ALA A 44 -0.43 -12.28 8.09
CA ALA A 44 -1.43 -11.39 7.54
C ALA A 44 -1.07 -9.91 7.74
N ALA A 45 -0.57 -9.54 8.93
CA ALA A 45 -0.10 -8.17 9.21
C ALA A 45 1.06 -7.77 8.28
N ASN A 46 2.08 -8.63 8.14
CA ASN A 46 3.22 -8.40 7.25
C ASN A 46 2.77 -8.21 5.79
N ALA A 47 1.88 -9.08 5.31
CA ALA A 47 1.37 -9.00 3.94
C ALA A 47 0.61 -7.70 3.68
N ILE A 48 -0.21 -7.24 4.63
CA ILE A 48 -0.93 -5.97 4.53
C ILE A 48 0.04 -4.79 4.45
N GLU A 49 1.03 -4.73 5.35
CA GLU A 49 2.04 -3.67 5.37
C GLU A 49 2.81 -3.60 4.04
N GLN A 50 3.22 -4.76 3.52
CA GLN A 50 3.91 -4.86 2.23
C GLN A 50 3.03 -4.39 1.08
N LEU A 51 1.79 -4.86 0.99
CA LEU A 51 0.86 -4.46 -0.07
C LEU A 51 0.54 -2.96 -0.03
N VAL A 52 0.43 -2.36 1.17
CA VAL A 52 0.23 -0.91 1.30
C VAL A 52 1.43 -0.13 0.76
N LYS A 53 2.65 -0.59 1.05
CA LYS A 53 3.90 0.00 0.54
C LYS A 53 3.99 -0.11 -0.98
N GLU A 54 3.84 -1.30 -1.53
CA GLU A 54 3.91 -1.56 -2.97
C GLU A 54 2.83 -0.77 -3.73
N ASN A 55 1.62 -0.65 -3.18
CA ASN A 55 0.57 0.16 -3.81
C ASN A 55 0.92 1.65 -3.86
N ALA A 56 1.58 2.19 -2.82
CA ALA A 56 2.04 3.57 -2.82
C ALA A 56 3.13 3.82 -3.87
N GLU A 57 4.07 2.88 -4.00
CA GLU A 57 5.13 2.92 -5.01
C GLU A 57 4.56 2.85 -6.43
N LEU A 58 3.64 1.92 -6.70
CA LEU A 58 2.96 1.80 -7.99
C LEU A 58 2.18 3.07 -8.37
N ARG A 59 1.49 3.70 -7.40
CA ARG A 59 0.81 4.98 -7.64
C ARG A 59 1.80 6.09 -7.97
N ALA A 60 2.94 6.15 -7.29
CA ALA A 60 3.99 7.14 -7.57
C ALA A 60 4.58 6.95 -8.98
N GLN A 61 4.87 5.70 -9.36
CA GLN A 61 5.33 5.36 -10.71
C GLN A 61 4.29 5.75 -11.77
N LEU A 62 3.01 5.45 -11.55
CA LEU A 62 1.93 5.82 -12.46
C LEU A 62 1.85 7.34 -12.67
N ILE A 63 1.96 8.13 -11.59
CA ILE A 63 1.99 9.59 -11.67
C ILE A 63 3.21 10.07 -12.46
N ALA A 64 4.39 9.45 -12.27
CA ALA A 64 5.60 9.80 -13.01
C ALA A 64 5.45 9.51 -14.52
N PHE A 65 4.90 8.34 -14.88
CA PHE A 65 4.61 7.98 -16.26
C PHE A 65 3.61 8.95 -16.91
N GLN A 66 2.53 9.31 -16.20
CA GLN A 66 1.55 10.28 -16.69
C GLN A 66 2.18 11.66 -16.95
N LYS A 67 3.05 12.13 -16.05
CA LYS A 67 3.78 13.39 -16.24
C LYS A 67 4.68 13.34 -17.47
N ALA A 68 5.47 12.27 -17.63
CA ALA A 68 6.36 12.09 -18.77
C ALA A 68 5.60 12.04 -20.11
N ALA A 69 4.48 11.30 -20.16
CA ALA A 69 3.64 11.22 -21.35
C ALA A 69 3.04 12.59 -21.71
N ASN A 70 2.53 13.34 -20.74
CA ASN A 70 1.98 14.68 -20.96
C ASN A 70 3.05 15.69 -21.42
N THR A 71 4.30 15.55 -20.98
CA THR A 71 5.43 16.35 -21.49
C THR A 71 5.79 16.00 -22.93
N THR A 72 5.58 14.75 -23.36
CA THR A 72 5.90 14.29 -24.72
C THR A 72 4.85 14.74 -25.73
N VAL A 73 3.56 14.79 -25.35
CA VAL A 73 2.47 15.30 -26.20
C VAL A 73 2.59 16.81 -26.46
N ALA A 74 3.29 17.56 -25.60
CA ALA A 74 3.54 18.99 -25.81
C ALA A 74 4.68 19.30 -26.80
N PHE A 75 5.41 18.29 -27.29
CA PHE A 75 6.38 18.46 -28.37
C PHE A 75 5.67 18.23 -29.70
N ASP A 76 5.13 19.30 -30.28
CA ASP A 76 4.66 19.33 -31.67
C ASP A 76 5.84 19.69 -32.59
N PRO A 77 6.50 18.71 -33.25
CA PRO A 77 7.55 19.00 -34.22
C PRO A 77 7.02 19.71 -35.48
N ALA A 78 5.70 19.73 -35.74
CA ALA A 78 5.14 20.33 -36.94
C ALA A 78 5.19 21.86 -36.96
N LYS A 79 5.57 22.51 -35.85
CA LYS A 79 5.77 23.98 -35.80
C LYS A 79 7.17 24.47 -36.16
N LYS A 80 8.13 23.58 -36.47
CA LYS A 80 9.51 23.99 -36.78
C LYS A 80 9.81 24.23 -38.27
N ASP A 81 8.89 23.90 -39.18
CA ASP A 81 9.14 23.99 -40.62
C ASP A 81 8.38 25.15 -41.32
N SER A 82 7.99 26.20 -40.60
CA SER A 82 7.22 27.34 -41.15
C SER A 82 7.95 28.69 -41.11
N GLU A 83 9.27 28.70 -41.04
CA GLU A 83 10.07 29.94 -41.19
C GLU A 83 11.25 29.70 -42.14
N HIS A 84 10.99 29.71 -43.46
CA HIS A 84 11.95 30.09 -44.50
C HIS A 84 11.24 30.72 -45.69
#